data_AF-A0A371K022-F1
#
_entry.id   AF-A0A371K022-F1
#
_cell.length_a   1.000
_cell.length_b   1.000
_cell.length_c   1.000
_cell.angle_alpha   90.00
_cell.angle_beta   90.00
_cell.angle_gamma   90.00
#
_symmetry.space_group_name_H-M   'P 1'
#
loop_
_entity.id
_entity.type
_entity.pdbx_description
1 polymer ?
#
loop_
_entity_poly.entity_id
_entity_poly.type
_entity_poly.pdbx_seq_one_letter_code
_entity_poly.pdbx_strand_id
1 'polypeptide(L)'
;MFSATTQAYEWPLGVPSDSKAQHYILEIGGKWPGRTAITKRTDARGTTYAKRFYDCLNHSVKFLGTGDTLARMALSKSEADMTPIAAESVADYVGREACKR
;
A
#
# COMPACT_ATOMS: atom_id res chain seq x y z
N MET A 1 6.12 17.83 -29.13
CA MET A 1 5.12 17.05 -28.38
C MET A 1 5.75 16.69 -27.05
N PHE A 2 5.32 17.29 -25.94
CA PHE A 2 5.89 17.00 -24.63
C PHE A 2 5.18 15.76 -24.06
N SER A 3 5.89 14.63 -24.01
CA SER A 3 5.44 13.46 -23.26
C SER A 3 5.49 13.79 -21.78
N ALA A 4 4.33 13.94 -21.15
CA ALA A 4 4.23 13.91 -19.69
C ALA A 4 4.43 12.46 -19.24
N THR A 5 5.68 12.10 -18.91
CA THR A 5 5.92 10.89 -18.12
C THR A 5 5.40 11.18 -16.72
N THR A 6 4.24 10.62 -16.38
CA THR A 6 3.74 10.58 -15.02
C THR A 6 4.71 9.76 -14.19
N GLN A 7 5.74 10.40 -13.63
CA GLN A 7 6.63 9.76 -12.68
C GLN A 7 5.81 9.61 -11.40
N ALA A 8 5.26 8.43 -11.18
CA ALA A 8 4.69 8.06 -9.89
C ALA A 8 5.82 8.28 -8.86
N TYR A 9 5.69 9.30 -8.02
CA TYR A 9 6.68 9.62 -7.01
C TYR A 9 6.65 8.50 -5.98
N GLU A 10 7.66 7.63 -6.01
CA GLU A 10 7.81 6.57 -5.02
C GLU A 10 8.30 7.22 -3.72
N TRP A 11 7.44 7.28 -2.69
CA TRP A 11 7.83 7.75 -1.37
C TRP A 11 8.40 6.59 -0.56
N PRO A 12 9.71 6.57 -0.24
CA PRO A 12 10.29 5.49 0.57
C PRO A 12 9.63 5.40 1.94
N LEU A 13 9.31 4.17 2.36
CA LEU A 13 8.73 3.87 3.66
C LEU A 13 9.67 2.93 4.43
N GLY A 14 10.13 3.37 5.60
CA GLY A 14 10.88 2.50 6.50
C GLY A 14 9.98 1.48 7.17
N VAL A 15 10.26 0.19 6.96
CA VAL A 15 9.54 -0.92 7.61
C VAL A 15 10.55 -1.82 8.32
N PRO A 16 10.92 -1.53 9.58
CA PRO A 16 11.93 -2.28 10.33
C PRO A 16 11.66 -3.79 10.44
N SER A 17 10.38 -4.19 10.49
CA SER A 17 9.95 -5.59 10.58
C SER A 17 10.17 -6.40 9.30
N ASP A 18 10.47 -5.74 8.16
CA ASP A 18 10.77 -6.38 6.88
C ASP A 18 12.08 -5.82 6.30
N SER A 19 13.17 -5.98 7.05
CA SER A 19 14.50 -5.42 6.72
C SER A 19 15.13 -5.97 5.44
N LYS A 20 14.58 -7.04 4.86
CA LYS A 20 15.05 -7.65 3.60
C LYS A 20 14.39 -7.04 2.37
N ALA A 21 13.44 -6.12 2.54
CA ALA A 21 12.72 -5.49 1.44
C ALA A 21 12.76 -3.97 1.55
N GLN A 22 12.70 -3.32 0.39
CA GLN A 22 12.43 -1.90 0.27
C GLN A 22 10.93 -1.70 0.06
N HIS A 23 10.37 -0.74 0.78
CA HIS A 23 8.95 -0.41 0.69
C HIS A 23 8.78 1.03 0.23
N TYR A 24 7.78 1.25 -0.62
CA TYR A 24 7.43 2.56 -1.14
C TYR A 24 5.91 2.74 -1.14
N ILE A 25 5.46 3.94 -0.79
CA ILE A 25 4.09 4.38 -1.02
C ILE A 25 4.07 5.07 -2.39
N LEU A 26 3.19 4.59 -3.28
CA LEU A 26 3.01 5.13 -4.63
C LEU A 26 1.83 6.11 -4.71
N GLU A 27 0.81 5.86 -3.91
CA GLU A 27 -0.40 6.68 -3.90
C GLU A 27 -1.07 6.56 -2.53
N ILE A 28 -1.58 7.68 -2.01
CA ILE A 28 -2.56 7.71 -0.93
C ILE A 28 -3.81 8.40 -1.47
N GLY A 29 -4.96 7.74 -1.32
CA GLY A 29 -6.26 8.21 -1.79
C GLY A 29 -7.36 8.04 -0.76
N GLY A 30 -8.62 8.12 -1.20
CA GLY A 30 -9.79 8.04 -0.33
C GLY A 30 -10.00 9.31 0.51
N LYS A 31 -10.96 9.28 1.44
CA LYS A 31 -11.29 10.39 2.34
C LYS A 31 -11.38 9.88 3.76
N TRP A 32 -10.88 10.64 4.73
CA TRP A 32 -10.99 10.24 6.14
C TRP A 32 -12.45 9.95 6.51
N PRO A 33 -12.75 8.84 7.22
CA PRO A 33 -11.82 7.88 7.81
C PRO A 33 -11.43 6.70 6.90
N GLY A 34 -11.95 6.61 5.68
CA GLY A 34 -11.66 5.55 4.71
C GLY A 34 -10.57 5.92 3.71
N ARG A 35 -9.36 5.40 3.90
CA ARG A 35 -8.18 5.74 3.08
C ARG A 35 -7.77 4.57 2.21
N THR A 36 -7.15 4.85 1.07
CA THR A 36 -6.51 3.81 0.25
C THR A 36 -5.04 4.09 0.12
N ALA A 37 -4.23 3.04 0.06
CA ALA A 37 -2.80 3.17 -0.25
C ALA A 37 -2.40 2.14 -1.30
N ILE A 38 -1.62 2.59 -2.29
CA ILE A 38 -0.91 1.72 -3.22
C ILE A 38 0.54 1.69 -2.80
N THR A 39 1.09 0.50 -2.62
CA THR A 39 2.47 0.29 -2.16
C THR A 39 3.23 -0.62 -3.11
N LYS A 40 4.54 -0.40 -3.20
CA LYS A 40 5.51 -1.27 -3.86
C LYS A 40 6.46 -1.84 -2.81
N ARG A 41 6.69 -3.15 -2.87
CA ARG A 41 7.66 -3.88 -2.07
C ARG A 41 8.64 -4.57 -2.99
N THR A 42 9.93 -4.31 -2.87
CA THR A 42 10.98 -4.93 -3.68
C THR A 42 11.98 -5.64 -2.78
N ASP A 43 12.23 -6.92 -3.03
CA ASP A 43 13.29 -7.71 -2.38
C ASP A 43 14.06 -8.54 -3.44
N ALA A 44 14.97 -9.40 -2.98
CA ALA A 44 15.77 -10.25 -3.87
C ALA A 44 14.95 -11.24 -4.72
N ARG A 45 13.68 -11.50 -4.37
CA ARG A 45 12.77 -12.41 -5.10
C ARG A 45 11.93 -11.68 -6.14
N GLY A 46 11.84 -10.36 -6.07
CA GLY A 46 11.15 -9.55 -7.05
C GLY A 46 10.40 -8.37 -6.43
N THR A 47 9.45 -7.84 -7.21
CA THR A 47 8.62 -6.71 -6.79
C THR A 47 7.16 -7.12 -6.69
N THR A 48 6.50 -6.67 -5.63
CA THR A 48 5.07 -6.86 -5.40
C THR A 48 4.42 -5.51 -5.16
N TYR A 49 3.26 -5.31 -5.78
CA TYR A 49 2.37 -4.18 -5.60
C TYR A 49 1.15 -4.63 -4.82
N ALA A 50 0.67 -3.74 -3.95
CA ALA A 50 -0.54 -3.97 -3.18
C ALA A 50 -1.36 -2.69 -3.10
N LYS A 51 -2.67 -2.81 -3.27
CA LYS A 51 -3.63 -1.78 -2.94
C LYS A 51 -4.40 -2.20 -1.71
N ARG A 52 -4.46 -1.34 -0.70
CA ARG A 52 -5.19 -1.59 0.56
C ARG A 52 -6.23 -0.50 0.81
N PHE A 53 -7.33 -0.88 1.44
CA PHE A 53 -8.27 0.03 2.08
C PHE A 53 -8.04 0.01 3.58
N TYR A 54 -8.01 1.20 4.18
CA TYR A 54 -7.81 1.45 5.60
C TYR A 54 -9.06 2.09 6.17
N ASP A 55 -9.59 1.48 7.24
CA ASP A 55 -10.49 2.14 8.16
C ASP A 55 -9.67 2.73 9.29
N CYS A 56 -9.41 4.04 9.20
CA CYS A 56 -8.58 4.77 10.14
C CYS A 56 -9.25 4.95 11.52
N LEU A 57 -10.57 4.76 11.63
CA LEU A 57 -11.27 4.80 12.92
C LEU A 57 -11.13 3.47 13.65
N ASN A 58 -11.33 2.37 12.95
CA ASN A 58 -11.37 1.03 13.54
C ASN A 58 -10.02 0.31 13.51
N HIS A 59 -8.96 0.96 13.02
CA HIS A 59 -7.61 0.40 12.88
C HIS A 59 -7.62 -0.97 12.18
N SER A 60 -8.35 -1.04 11.06
CA SER A 60 -8.48 -2.26 10.26
C SER A 60 -8.13 -2.01 8.80
N VAL A 61 -7.74 -3.08 8.11
CA VAL A 61 -7.27 -3.04 6.73
C VAL A 61 -7.83 -4.22 5.94
N LYS A 62 -7.97 -4.04 4.63
CA LYS A 62 -8.11 -5.15 3.68
C LYS A 62 -7.34 -4.88 2.40
N PHE A 63 -6.92 -5.93 1.72
CA PHE A 63 -6.39 -5.82 0.38
C PHE A 63 -7.53 -5.64 -0.64
N LEU A 64 -7.39 -4.62 -1.48
CA LEU A 64 -8.22 -4.44 -2.67
C LEU A 64 -7.61 -5.13 -3.89
N GLY A 65 -6.32 -5.48 -3.82
CA GLY A 65 -5.63 -6.26 -4.84
C GLY A 65 -4.12 -6.35 -4.60
N THR A 66 -3.50 -7.38 -5.18
CA THR A 66 -2.06 -7.64 -5.14
C THR A 66 -1.55 -8.16 -6.48
N GLY A 67 -0.29 -7.90 -6.83
CA GLY A 67 0.31 -8.41 -8.05
C GLY A 67 1.78 -8.06 -8.19
N ASP A 68 2.49 -8.74 -9.09
CA ASP A 68 3.87 -8.43 -9.48
C ASP A 68 3.98 -7.21 -10.43
N THR A 69 2.84 -6.72 -10.92
CA THR A 69 2.68 -5.48 -11.70
C THR A 69 1.46 -4.71 -11.21
N LEU A 70 1.41 -3.40 -11.47
CA LEU A 70 0.24 -2.57 -11.17
C LEU A 70 -1.03 -3.06 -11.89
N ALA A 71 -0.89 -3.54 -13.14
CA ALA A 71 -2.01 -4.09 -13.90
C ALA A 71 -2.56 -5.37 -13.25
N ARG A 72 -1.69 -6.31 -12.85
CA ARG A 72 -2.14 -7.53 -12.15
C ARG A 72 -2.72 -7.23 -10.78
N MET A 73 -2.18 -6.25 -10.05
CA MET A 73 -2.77 -5.76 -8.81
C MET A 73 -4.19 -5.22 -9.01
N ALA A 74 -4.43 -4.44 -10.07
CA ALA A 74 -5.73 -3.86 -10.36
C ALA A 74 -6.79 -4.89 -10.76
N LEU A 75 -6.37 -6.00 -11.37
CA LEU A 75 -7.26 -7.11 -11.77
C LEU A 75 -7.43 -8.17 -10.66
N SER A 76 -6.64 -8.09 -9.59
CA SER A 76 -6.68 -9.03 -8.48
C SER A 76 -7.94 -8.88 -7.64
N LYS A 77 -8.40 -9.99 -7.05
CA LYS A 77 -9.63 -10.01 -6.26
C LYS A 77 -9.40 -9.31 -4.91
N SER A 78 -10.31 -8.40 -4.56
CA SER A 78 -10.38 -7.81 -3.23
C SER A 78 -10.71 -8.88 -2.19
N GLU A 79 -10.10 -8.75 -1.00
CA GLU A 79 -10.54 -9.46 0.19
C GLU A 79 -11.97 -9.02 0.55
N ALA A 80 -12.75 -9.96 1.07
CA ALA A 80 -14.12 -9.71 1.49
C ALA A 80 -14.16 -8.91 2.80
N ASP A 81 -13.35 -9.34 3.76
CA ASP A 81 -13.42 -8.88 5.14
C ASP A 81 -12.29 -7.92 5.49
N MET A 82 -12.58 -7.01 6.42
CA MET A 82 -11.57 -6.19 7.08
C MET A 82 -10.88 -7.01 8.17
N THR A 83 -9.58 -6.80 8.33
CA THR A 83 -8.76 -7.44 9.36
C THR A 83 -8.15 -6.40 10.28
N PRO A 84 -8.07 -6.64 11.61
CA PRO A 84 -7.34 -5.75 12.50
C PRO A 84 -5.87 -5.61 12.06
N ILE A 85 -5.35 -4.39 12.08
CA ILE A 85 -3.95 -4.16 11.74
C ILE A 85 -3.07 -4.61 12.91
N ALA A 86 -2.21 -5.60 12.65
CA ALA A 86 -1.19 -6.03 13.61
C ALA A 86 -0.12 -4.95 13.77
N ALA A 87 0.24 -4.64 15.02
CA ALA A 87 1.28 -3.66 15.33
C ALA A 87 2.61 -4.03 14.66
N GLU A 88 3.34 -3.02 14.18
CA GLU A 88 4.63 -3.15 13.50
C GLU A 88 4.59 -4.01 12.23
N SER A 89 3.41 -4.35 11.72
CA SER A 89 3.27 -4.97 10.41
C SER A 89 3.51 -3.95 9.29
N VAL A 90 3.79 -4.41 8.07
CA VAL A 90 3.81 -3.54 6.88
C VAL A 90 2.53 -2.71 6.77
N ALA A 91 1.38 -3.32 7.08
CA ALA A 91 0.10 -2.62 7.03
C ALA A 91 -0.01 -1.51 8.09
N ASP A 92 0.59 -1.68 9.27
CA ASP A 92 0.67 -0.66 10.32
C ASP A 92 1.47 0.55 9.85
N TYR A 93 2.70 0.35 9.36
CA TYR A 93 3.54 1.44 8.87
C TYR A 93 2.88 2.21 7.72
N VAL A 94 2.27 1.51 6.77
CA VAL A 94 1.53 2.15 5.67
C VAL A 94 0.27 2.87 6.19
N GLY A 95 -0.43 2.28 7.16
CA GLY A 95 -1.61 2.86 7.78
C GLY A 95 -1.31 4.16 8.52
N ARG A 96 -0.18 4.23 9.23
CA ARG A 96 0.29 5.46 9.91
C ARG A 96 0.52 6.61 8.95
N GLU A 97 0.96 6.34 7.73
CA GLU A 97 1.10 7.35 6.68
C GLU A 97 -0.25 7.67 6.02
N ALA A 98 -1.02 6.64 5.66
CA ALA A 98 -2.31 6.80 4.97
C ALA A 98 -3.37 7.53 5.80
N CYS A 99 -3.35 7.35 7.12
CA CYS A 99 -4.32 7.87 8.07
C CYS A 99 -3.91 9.19 8.74
N LYS A 100 -2.82 9.84 8.30
CA LYS A 100 -2.50 11.22 8.73
C LYS A 100 -3.64 12.17 8.34
N ARG A 101 -3.89 13.16 9.21
CA ARG A 101 -4.89 14.22 9.01
C ARG A 101 -4.25 15.44 8.36
#